data_AF-A0A813DB84-F1
#
_entry.id   AF-A0A813DB84-F1
#
_cell.length_a   1.000
_cell.length_b   1.000
_cell.length_c   1.000
_cell.angle_alpha   90.00
_cell.angle_beta   90.00
_cell.angle_gamma   90.00
#
_symmetry.space_group_name_H-M   'P 1'
#
loop_
_entity.id
_entity.type
_entity.pdbx_description
1 polymer ?
#
loop_
_entity_poly.entity_id
_entity_poly.type
_entity_poly.pdbx_seq_one_letter_code
_entity_poly.pdbx_strand_id
1 'polypeptide(L)'
;MPSWDTGLYDCCANPGGCGLCCRATFCPCTVLGDINGRMNGPGGFCGGCCLGPPCAECCMGFLAPQVAAKSGFQESGCKACCLTCCPCTSLCYICQVWRQTEIQRTGAPRQLEMK
;
A
#
# COMPACT_ATOMS: atom_id res chain seq x y z
N MET A 1 6.01 19.43 5.59
CA MET A 1 5.95 18.18 6.38
C MET A 1 5.90 17.04 5.38
N PRO A 2 6.69 15.96 5.54
CA PRO A 2 6.61 14.83 4.63
C PRO A 2 5.20 14.21 4.67
N SER A 3 4.70 13.81 3.51
CA SER A 3 3.36 13.23 3.30
C SER A 3 3.44 12.17 2.20
N TRP A 4 2.32 11.52 1.90
CA TRP A 4 2.19 10.66 0.72
C TRP A 4 2.64 11.37 -0.57
N ASP A 5 3.37 10.67 -1.44
CA ASP A 5 3.87 11.21 -2.72
C ASP A 5 2.76 11.40 -3.77
N THR A 6 1.61 10.72 -3.59
CA THR A 6 0.43 10.84 -4.47
C THR A 6 -0.80 11.18 -3.64
N GLY A 7 -1.76 11.89 -4.24
CA GLY A 7 -3.03 12.21 -3.61
C GLY A 7 -3.94 10.98 -3.45
N LEU A 8 -4.89 11.08 -2.52
CA LEU A 8 -5.83 9.98 -2.21
C LEU A 8 -6.65 9.55 -3.43
N TYR A 9 -7.07 10.50 -4.28
CA TYR A 9 -7.90 10.22 -5.45
C TYR A 9 -7.12 10.15 -6.76
N ASP A 10 -5.79 10.14 -6.70
CA ASP A 10 -4.94 9.97 -7.87
C ASP A 10 -4.84 8.49 -8.24
N CYS A 11 -5.98 7.82 -8.45
CA CYS A 11 -6.05 6.37 -8.55
C CYS A 11 -5.21 5.84 -9.74
N CYS A 12 -4.98 6.66 -10.78
CA CYS A 12 -4.13 6.37 -11.93
C CYS A 12 -2.74 7.06 -11.92
N ALA A 13 -2.28 7.58 -10.78
CA ALA A 13 -0.91 8.10 -10.69
C ALA A 13 0.14 6.99 -10.85
N ASN A 14 1.34 7.40 -11.27
CA ASN A 14 2.51 6.54 -11.28
C ASN A 14 3.11 6.42 -9.88
N PRO A 15 3.72 5.27 -9.53
CA PRO A 15 3.83 4.05 -10.33
C PRO A 15 2.52 3.22 -10.38
N GLY A 16 2.34 2.41 -11.44
CA GLY A 16 1.21 1.48 -11.57
C GLY A 16 0.03 1.99 -12.42
N GLY A 17 -0.24 3.30 -12.43
CA GLY A 17 -1.16 3.93 -13.38
C GLY A 17 -2.58 3.33 -13.37
N CYS A 18 -3.25 3.36 -14.52
CA CYS A 18 -4.58 2.75 -14.68
C CYS A 18 -4.58 1.24 -14.39
N GLY A 19 -3.46 0.54 -14.64
CA GLY A 19 -3.34 -0.89 -14.39
C GLY A 19 -3.47 -1.25 -12.91
N LEU A 20 -2.88 -0.44 -12.03
CA LEU A 20 -3.06 -0.59 -10.58
C LEU A 20 -4.50 -0.35 -10.16
N CYS A 21 -5.14 0.71 -10.69
CA CYS A 21 -6.54 1.01 -10.40
C CYS A 21 -7.45 -0.16 -10.81
N CYS A 22 -7.31 -0.68 -12.03
CA CYS A 22 -8.07 -1.84 -12.48
C CYS A 22 -7.80 -3.08 -11.60
N ARG A 23 -6.53 -3.37 -11.27
CA ARG A 23 -6.18 -4.50 -10.41
C ARG A 23 -6.77 -4.36 -9.01
N ALA A 24 -6.72 -3.18 -8.42
CA ALA A 24 -7.31 -2.91 -7.11
C ALA A 24 -8.85 -3.03 -7.15
N THR A 25 -9.49 -2.75 -8.30
CA THR A 25 -10.94 -2.90 -8.46
C THR A 25 -11.36 -4.36 -8.58
N PHE A 26 -10.68 -5.15 -9.39
CA PHE A 26 -11.08 -6.53 -9.64
C PHE A 26 -10.51 -7.51 -8.61
N CYS A 27 -9.33 -7.22 -8.04
CA CYS A 27 -8.61 -8.09 -7.13
C CYS A 27 -7.85 -7.26 -6.06
N PRO A 28 -8.56 -6.49 -5.20
CA PRO A 28 -7.93 -5.65 -4.16
C PRO A 28 -7.03 -6.45 -3.22
N CYS A 29 -7.39 -7.71 -2.97
CA CYS A 29 -6.62 -8.64 -2.16
C CYS A 29 -5.19 -8.86 -2.68
N THR A 30 -4.99 -8.87 -4.00
CA THR A 30 -3.66 -9.04 -4.59
C THR A 30 -2.79 -7.79 -4.39
N VAL A 31 -3.40 -6.61 -4.34
CA VAL A 31 -2.70 -5.35 -4.06
C VAL A 31 -2.34 -5.27 -2.57
N LEU A 32 -3.25 -5.71 -1.70
CA LEU A 32 -2.98 -5.84 -0.26
C LEU A 32 -1.89 -6.90 0.02
N GLY A 33 -1.91 -8.01 -0.69
CA GLY A 33 -0.87 -9.04 -0.67
C GLY A 33 0.51 -8.47 -1.01
N ASP A 34 0.60 -7.65 -2.07
CA ASP A 34 1.85 -6.98 -2.43
C ASP A 34 2.35 -6.06 -1.30
N ILE A 35 1.47 -5.23 -0.73
CA ILE A 35 1.82 -4.33 0.39
C ILE A 35 2.33 -5.16 1.58
N ASN A 36 1.58 -6.20 1.97
CA ASN A 36 1.94 -7.07 3.10
C ASN A 36 3.27 -7.78 2.86
N GLY A 37 3.49 -8.32 1.66
CA GLY A 37 4.76 -8.95 1.28
C GLY A 37 5.95 -7.98 1.31
N ARG A 38 5.79 -6.76 0.80
CA ARG A 38 6.85 -5.72 0.78
C ARG A 38 7.21 -5.20 2.17
N MET A 39 6.26 -5.24 3.09
CA MET A 39 6.46 -4.83 4.47
C MET A 39 6.87 -5.99 5.39
N ASN A 40 7.09 -7.19 4.84
CA ASN A 40 7.34 -8.41 5.62
C ASN A 40 6.26 -8.66 6.69
N GLY A 41 5.01 -8.33 6.34
CA GLY A 41 3.86 -8.59 7.18
C GLY A 41 3.54 -10.09 7.28
N PRO A 42 2.66 -10.49 8.23
CA PRO A 42 2.40 -11.88 8.55
C PRO A 42 1.91 -12.65 7.31
N GLY A 43 2.52 -13.81 7.05
CA GLY A 43 2.18 -14.67 5.90
C GLY A 43 2.58 -14.11 4.52
N GLY A 44 3.31 -12.99 4.46
CA GLY A 44 3.78 -12.39 3.20
C GLY A 44 2.65 -12.11 2.21
N PHE A 45 2.89 -12.34 0.92
CA PHE A 45 1.85 -12.11 -0.09
C PHE A 45 0.58 -12.94 0.18
N CYS A 46 0.71 -14.24 0.45
CA CYS A 46 -0.42 -15.12 0.72
C CYS A 46 -1.21 -14.69 1.96
N GLY A 47 -0.53 -14.24 3.01
CA GLY A 47 -1.17 -13.69 4.20
C GLY A 47 -2.01 -12.46 3.88
N GLY A 48 -1.50 -11.52 3.10
CA GLY A 48 -2.26 -10.33 2.71
C GLY A 48 -3.36 -10.60 1.67
N CYS A 49 -3.15 -11.56 0.76
CA CYS A 49 -4.08 -11.85 -0.33
C CYS A 49 -5.20 -12.81 0.05
N CYS A 50 -4.92 -13.86 0.82
CA CYS A 50 -5.89 -14.89 1.18
C CYS A 50 -6.52 -14.66 2.56
N LEU A 51 -5.77 -14.11 3.51
CA LEU A 51 -6.23 -13.89 4.89
C LEU A 51 -6.49 -12.41 5.20
N GLY A 52 -5.99 -11.50 4.37
CA GLY A 52 -6.25 -10.07 4.47
C GLY A 52 -7.67 -9.61 4.09
N PRO A 53 -8.38 -10.19 3.10
CA PRO A 53 -9.71 -9.72 2.71
C PRO A 53 -10.76 -9.65 3.84
N PRO A 54 -10.87 -10.63 4.76
CA PRO A 54 -11.81 -10.52 5.87
C PRO A 54 -11.42 -9.48 6.94
N CYS A 55 -10.21 -8.90 6.88
CA CYS A 55 -9.67 -7.95 7.85
C CYS A 55 -8.82 -6.86 7.18
N ALA A 56 -9.21 -6.42 5.98
CA ALA A 56 -8.37 -5.55 5.15
C ALA A 56 -8.11 -4.21 5.83
N GLU A 57 -9.08 -3.73 6.59
CA GLU A 57 -9.03 -2.49 7.37
C GLU A 57 -8.02 -2.60 8.52
N CYS A 58 -8.00 -3.75 9.21
CA CYS A 58 -7.03 -4.02 10.26
C CYS A 58 -5.61 -4.19 9.69
N CYS A 59 -5.48 -4.89 8.56
CA CYS A 59 -4.21 -5.02 7.85
C CYS A 59 -3.67 -3.65 7.44
N MET A 60 -4.50 -2.79 6.84
CA MET A 60 -4.09 -1.45 6.43
C MET A 60 -3.83 -0.53 7.63
N GLY A 61 -4.58 -0.68 8.72
CA GLY A 61 -4.34 0.00 9.99
C GLY A 61 -2.96 -0.28 10.59
N PHE A 62 -2.38 -1.45 10.31
CA PHE A 62 -1.03 -1.84 10.73
C PHE A 62 0.04 -1.55 9.68
N LEU A 63 -0.26 -1.84 8.40
CA LEU A 63 0.70 -1.74 7.30
C LEU A 63 0.92 -0.30 6.85
N ALA A 64 -0.13 0.50 6.70
CA ALA A 64 0.00 1.87 6.18
C ALA A 64 0.84 2.79 7.08
N PRO A 65 0.73 2.73 8.43
CA PRO A 65 1.67 3.46 9.30
C PRO A 65 3.12 3.03 9.14
N GLN A 66 3.39 1.75 8.90
CA GLN A 66 4.76 1.28 8.66
C GLN A 66 5.30 1.78 7.31
N VAL A 67 4.45 1.80 6.28
CA VAL A 67 4.81 2.36 4.98
C VAL A 67 5.12 3.86 5.13
N ALA A 68 4.27 4.62 5.83
CA ALA A 68 4.50 6.03 6.10
C ALA A 68 5.81 6.27 6.88
N ALA A 69 6.06 5.47 7.92
CA ALA A 69 7.27 5.57 8.73
C ALA A 69 8.55 5.35 7.91
N LYS A 70 8.54 4.42 6.95
CA LYS A 70 9.65 4.22 5.99
C LYS A 70 9.89 5.43 5.08
N SER A 71 8.87 6.24 4.82
CA SER A 71 8.98 7.51 4.08
C SER A 71 9.27 8.72 4.97
N GLY A 72 9.51 8.52 6.27
CA GLY A 72 9.85 9.61 7.19
C GLY A 72 8.67 10.47 7.64
N PHE A 73 7.43 10.00 7.50
CA PHE A 73 6.25 10.67 8.05
C PHE A 73 5.36 9.71 8.86
N GLN A 74 4.41 10.25 9.60
CA GLN A 74 3.48 9.46 10.41
C GLN A 74 2.09 9.43 9.78
N GLU A 75 1.49 8.24 9.75
CA GLU A 75 0.08 8.03 9.40
C GLU A 75 -0.60 7.36 10.60
N SER A 76 -1.82 7.80 10.92
CA SER A 76 -2.61 7.18 11.99
C SER A 76 -3.21 5.86 11.51
N GLY A 77 -3.03 4.79 12.29
CA GLY A 77 -3.66 3.49 12.01
C GLY A 77 -5.19 3.58 12.01
N CYS A 78 -5.78 4.43 12.84
CA CYS A 78 -7.23 4.67 12.84
C CYS A 78 -7.68 5.35 11.55
N LYS A 79 -6.93 6.35 11.07
CA LYS A 79 -7.21 7.00 9.78
C LYS A 79 -7.08 6.01 8.62
N ALA A 80 -6.04 5.18 8.62
CA ALA A 80 -5.83 4.13 7.63
C ALA A 80 -6.96 3.10 7.61
N CYS A 81 -7.40 2.66 8.79
CA CYS A 81 -8.55 1.76 8.96
C CYS A 81 -9.83 2.39 8.40
N CYS A 82 -10.14 3.64 8.77
CA CYS A 82 -11.33 4.35 8.28
C CYS A 82 -11.31 4.56 6.76
N LEU A 83 -10.17 4.95 6.19
CA LEU A 83 -10.03 5.14 4.73
C LEU A 83 -10.16 3.83 3.96
N THR A 84 -9.75 2.71 4.57
CA THR A 84 -9.90 1.36 3.99
C THR A 84 -11.33 0.83 4.14
N CYS A 85 -12.04 1.22 5.20
CA CYS A 85 -13.41 0.79 5.49
C CYS A 85 -14.46 1.50 4.62
N CYS A 86 -14.28 2.78 4.27
CA CYS A 86 -15.23 3.44 3.36
C CYS A 86 -15.07 2.89 1.93
N PRO A 87 -16.14 2.33 1.31
CA PRO A 87 -16.09 1.87 -0.08
C PRO A 87 -15.64 2.95 -1.06
N CYS A 88 -15.92 4.21 -0.72
CA CYS A 88 -15.61 5.40 -1.48
C CYS A 88 -14.10 5.71 -1.58
N THR A 89 -13.34 5.38 -0.54
CA THR A 89 -11.92 5.72 -0.42
C THR A 89 -11.02 4.49 -0.38
N SER A 90 -11.56 3.31 -0.07
CA SER A 90 -10.81 2.09 0.18
C SER A 90 -9.82 1.78 -0.94
N LEU A 91 -10.35 1.76 -2.16
CA LEU A 91 -9.64 1.38 -3.36
C LEU A 91 -8.50 2.35 -3.68
N CYS A 92 -8.77 3.65 -3.63
CA CYS A 92 -7.74 4.64 -3.94
C CYS A 92 -6.74 4.83 -2.80
N TYR A 93 -7.12 4.56 -1.55
CA TYR A 93 -6.19 4.49 -0.43
C TYR A 93 -5.23 3.29 -0.54
N ILE A 94 -5.74 2.10 -0.85
CA ILE A 94 -4.92 0.91 -1.11
C ILE A 94 -3.93 1.17 -2.26
N CYS A 95 -4.38 1.82 -3.34
CA CYS A 95 -3.51 2.24 -4.44
C CYS A 95 -2.43 3.24 -3.98
N GLN A 96 -2.78 4.23 -3.16
CA GLN A 96 -1.84 5.23 -2.62
C GLN A 96 -0.75 4.56 -1.78
N VAL A 97 -1.12 3.64 -0.88
CA VAL A 97 -0.17 2.91 -0.03
C VAL A 97 0.70 1.98 -0.87
N TRP A 98 0.12 1.24 -1.82
CA TRP A 98 0.90 0.39 -2.73
C TRP A 98 1.92 1.21 -3.53
N ARG A 99 1.53 2.37 -4.06
CA ARG A 99 2.46 3.27 -4.77
C ARG A 99 3.62 3.70 -3.90
N GLN A 100 3.34 4.09 -2.67
CA GLN A 100 4.38 4.49 -1.74
C GLN A 100 5.38 3.36 -1.51
N THR A 101 4.92 2.10 -1.37
CA THR A 101 5.83 0.95 -1.26
C THR A 101 6.68 0.74 -2.51
N GLU A 102 6.14 1.04 -3.69
CA GLU A 102 6.89 0.94 -4.96
C GLU A 102 7.92 2.06 -5.09
N ILE A 103 7.57 3.30 -4.73
CA ILE A 103 8.48 4.45 -4.71
C ILE A 103 9.65 4.18 -3.74
N GLN A 104 9.36 3.62 -2.57
CA GLN A 104 10.39 3.20 -1.61
C GLN A 104 11.31 2.12 -2.20
N ARG A 105 10.76 1.19 -3.00
CA ARG A 105 11.53 0.14 -3.65
C ARG A 105 12.43 0.67 -4.76
N THR A 106 11.92 1.57 -5.60
CA THR A 106 12.66 2.13 -6.74
C THR A 106 13.64 3.22 -6.34
N GLY A 107 13.37 3.93 -5.24
CA GLY A 107 14.23 4.95 -4.64
C GLY A 107 15.30 4.41 -3.68
N ALA A 108 15.22 3.13 -3.26
CA ALA A 108 16.32 2.49 -2.54
C ALA A 108 17.55 2.40 -3.46
N PRO A 109 18.78 2.69 -2.96
CA PRO A 109 19.98 2.53 -3.78
C PRO A 109 20.02 1.09 -4.28
N ARG A 110 19.95 0.89 -5.60
CA ARG A 110 20.18 -0.42 -6.20
C ARG A 110 21.49 -0.93 -5.61
N GLN A 111 21.49 -2.13 -5.01
CA GLN A 111 22.76 -2.80 -4.72
C GLN A 111 23.54 -2.81 -6.04
N LEU A 112 24.61 -2.03 -6.10
CA LEU A 112 25.58 -2.11 -7.18
C LEU A 112 26.05 -3.57 -7.19
N GLU A 113 25.71 -4.27 -8.26
CA GLU A 113 26.27 -5.57 -8.60
C GLU A 113 27.79 -5.46 -8.42
N MET A 114 28.34 -6.12 -7.39
CA MET A 114 29.79 -6.21 -7.24
C MET A 114 30.28 -7.09 -8.38
N LYS A 115 31.00 -6.47 -9.33
CA LYS A 115 31.75 -7.17 -10.40
C LYS A 115 33.00 -7.82 -9.84
#